data_AF-A0A183VCN8-F1
#
_entry.id   AF-A0A183VCN8-F1
#
_cell.length_a   1.000
_cell.length_b   1.000
_cell.length_c   1.000
_cell.angle_alpha   90.00
_cell.angle_beta   90.00
_cell.angle_gamma   90.00
#
_symmetry.space_group_name_H-M   'P 1'
#
loop_
_entity.id
_entity.type
_entity.pdbx_description
1 polymer ?
#
loop_
_entity_poly.entity_id
_entity_poly.type
_entity_poly.pdbx_seq_one_letter_code
_entity_poly.pdbx_strand_id
1 'polypeptide(L)'
;MNAFIIAAFVVVVASASNSNEQLVPVYLEEAPDSVKKDFAKLISEPGLTPAELRSAINLFVLKQSKKIQEAYKQFEEQIESIKRSKPVPQITPL
;
A
#
# COMPACT_ATOMS: atom_id res chain seq x y z
N MET A 1 0.68 11.11 -25.48
CA MET A 1 1.64 10.48 -24.55
C MET A 1 1.52 11.25 -23.24
N ASN A 2 0.66 10.82 -22.32
CA ASN A 2 0.41 11.56 -21.07
C ASN A 2 0.76 10.67 -19.88
N ALA A 3 2.00 10.80 -19.42
CA ALA A 3 2.47 10.24 -18.16
C ALA A 3 1.89 11.11 -17.02
N PHE A 4 0.72 10.73 -16.50
CA PHE A 4 0.21 11.30 -15.25
C PHE A 4 0.99 10.67 -14.09
N ILE A 5 1.88 11.47 -13.54
CA ILE A 5 2.71 11.23 -12.37
C ILE A 5 1.79 10.87 -11.18
N ILE A 6 1.72 9.59 -10.82
CA ILE A 6 1.13 9.11 -9.57
C ILE A 6 2.23 9.17 -8.50
N ALA A 7 2.56 10.38 -8.05
CA ALA A 7 3.51 10.59 -6.96
C ALA A 7 2.81 11.41 -5.87
N ALA A 8 2.13 10.75 -4.95
CA ALA A 8 1.85 11.25 -3.59
C ALA A 8 1.06 10.20 -2.81
N PHE A 9 1.18 10.24 -1.49
CA PHE A 9 0.57 9.36 -0.47
C PHE A 9 1.37 8.11 -0.08
N VAL A 10 2.64 8.34 0.26
CA VAL A 10 3.34 7.54 1.26
C VAL A 10 3.55 8.47 2.46
N VAL A 11 2.84 8.26 3.56
CA VAL A 11 3.07 8.99 4.82
C VAL A 11 4.20 8.28 5.55
N VAL A 12 5.33 8.98 5.68
CA VAL A 12 6.59 8.52 6.26
C VAL A 12 6.52 8.64 7.78
N VAL A 13 6.57 7.51 8.49
CA VAL A 13 6.94 7.49 9.92
C VAL A 13 8.44 7.19 9.97
N ALA A 14 9.23 8.25 9.91
CA ALA A 14 10.70 8.19 9.88
C ALA A 14 11.23 7.64 11.22
N SER A 15 11.53 6.35 11.26
CA SER A 15 12.37 5.77 12.31
C SER A 15 13.79 5.73 11.77
N ALA A 16 14.54 6.81 12.03
CA ALA A 16 15.91 6.96 11.57
C ALA A 16 16.83 5.88 12.17
N SER A 17 17.15 4.84 11.40
CA SER A 17 18.45 4.13 11.42
C SER A 17 18.52 3.07 10.31
N ASN A 18 19.42 3.30 9.35
CA ASN A 18 19.89 2.39 8.29
C ASN A 18 18.96 2.15 7.08
N SER A 19 19.16 2.97 6.05
CA SER A 19 19.26 2.66 4.61
C SER A 19 18.63 1.34 4.08
N ASN A 20 17.34 1.09 4.28
CA ASN A 20 16.48 0.29 3.40
C ASN A 20 15.03 0.39 3.92
N GLU A 21 14.47 1.61 3.96
CA GLU A 21 13.09 1.83 4.42
C GLU A 21 12.10 1.25 3.38
N GLN A 22 11.90 -0.06 3.49
CA GLN A 22 10.87 -0.74 2.76
C GLN A 22 9.53 -0.32 3.36
N LEU A 23 8.75 0.41 2.57
CA LEU A 23 7.46 0.97 2.98
C LEU A 23 6.54 -0.16 3.42
N VAL A 24 6.39 -0.32 4.74
CA VAL A 24 5.47 -1.29 5.33
C VAL A 24 4.07 -0.66 5.32
N PRO A 25 3.07 -1.33 4.73
CA PRO A 25 1.70 -0.84 4.77
C PRO A 25 1.18 -0.76 6.22
N VAL A 26 0.33 0.22 6.49
CA VAL A 26 -0.26 0.44 7.83
C VAL A 26 -0.93 -0.80 8.39
N TYR A 27 -1.57 -1.62 7.55
CA TYR A 27 -2.21 -2.88 7.98
C TYR A 27 -1.22 -3.97 8.44
N LEU A 28 0.09 -3.76 8.24
CA LEU A 28 1.17 -4.63 8.73
C LEU A 28 2.03 -3.95 9.81
N GLU A 29 1.67 -2.76 10.30
CA GLU A 29 2.47 -2.03 11.29
C GLU A 29 2.66 -2.82 12.59
N GLU A 30 1.58 -3.45 13.07
CA GLU A 30 1.60 -4.31 14.27
C GLU A 30 1.93 -5.78 13.96
N ALA A 31 2.22 -6.12 12.69
CA ALA A 31 2.56 -7.48 12.31
C ALA A 31 3.97 -7.87 12.81
N PRO A 32 4.24 -9.16 13.05
CA PRO A 32 5.57 -9.65 13.37
C PRO A 32 6.60 -9.26 12.29
N ASP A 33 7.85 -9.03 12.68
CA ASP A 33 8.93 -8.68 11.74
C ASP A 33 9.14 -9.71 10.63
N SER A 34 8.84 -10.99 10.89
CA SER A 34 8.84 -12.05 9.87
C SER A 34 7.82 -11.78 8.77
N VAL A 35 6.59 -11.41 9.15
CA VAL A 35 5.50 -11.08 8.22
C VAL A 35 5.84 -9.83 7.41
N LYS A 36 6.42 -8.81 8.06
CA LYS A 36 6.89 -7.59 7.37
C LYS A 36 7.97 -7.91 6.34
N LYS A 37 8.93 -8.77 6.68
CA LYS A 37 10.00 -9.23 5.78
C LYS A 37 9.48 -10.07 4.61
N ASP A 38 8.51 -10.95 4.85
CA ASP A 38 7.88 -11.74 3.78
C ASP A 38 7.10 -10.85 2.82
N PHE A 39 6.36 -9.86 3.35
CA PHE A 39 5.68 -8.87 2.54
C PHE A 39 6.66 -8.04 1.70
N ALA A 40 7.73 -7.57 2.33
CA ALA A 40 8.85 -6.88 1.69
C ALA A 40 9.41 -7.68 0.49
N LYS A 41 9.69 -8.96 0.70
CA LYS A 41 10.18 -9.83 -0.36
C LYS A 41 9.18 -9.96 -1.52
N LEU A 42 7.89 -10.05 -1.20
CA LEU A 42 6.81 -10.16 -2.17
C LEU A 42 6.68 -8.90 -3.04
N ILE A 43 6.80 -7.71 -2.47
CA ILE A 43 6.73 -6.45 -3.23
C ILE A 43 8.02 -6.12 -3.99
N SER A 44 9.14 -6.72 -3.60
CA SER A 44 10.43 -6.59 -4.29
C SER A 44 10.60 -7.63 -5.40
N GLU A 45 9.65 -8.54 -5.60
CA GLU A 45 9.75 -9.57 -6.62
C GLU A 45 9.69 -8.96 -8.03
N PRO A 46 10.79 -9.04 -8.81
CA PRO A 46 10.85 -8.44 -10.12
C PRO A 46 9.98 -9.23 -11.10
N GLY A 47 9.26 -8.53 -11.97
CA GLY A 47 8.50 -9.15 -13.07
C GLY A 47 7.01 -9.35 -12.81
N LEU A 48 6.50 -9.03 -11.61
CA LEU A 48 5.06 -9.04 -11.35
C LEU A 48 4.39 -7.81 -11.96
N THR A 49 3.33 -8.02 -12.73
CA THR A 49 2.44 -6.92 -13.14
C THR A 49 1.69 -6.38 -11.92
N PRO A 50 1.17 -5.13 -11.96
CA PRO A 50 0.40 -4.58 -10.85
C PRO A 50 -0.81 -5.44 -10.44
N ALA A 51 -1.42 -6.16 -11.39
CA ALA A 51 -2.54 -7.06 -11.11
C ALA A 51 -2.07 -8.35 -10.40
N GLU A 52 -0.96 -8.93 -10.84
CA GLU A 52 -0.37 -10.11 -10.21
C GLU A 52 0.16 -9.79 -8.82
N LEU A 53 0.83 -8.66 -8.65
CA LEU A 53 1.29 -8.19 -7.34
C LEU A 53 0.11 -8.01 -6.38
N ARG A 54 -0.99 -7.42 -6.84
CA ARG A 54 -2.20 -7.27 -6.01
C ARG A 54 -2.81 -8.63 -5.64
N SER A 55 -2.82 -9.58 -6.56
CA SER A 55 -3.29 -10.94 -6.29
C SER A 55 -2.39 -11.65 -5.26
N ALA A 56 -1.07 -11.51 -5.41
CA ALA A 56 -0.08 -12.07 -4.48
C ALA A 56 -0.21 -11.46 -3.07
N ILE A 57 -0.40 -10.14 -2.96
CA ILE A 57 -0.67 -9.46 -1.68
C ILE A 57 -1.95 -9.99 -1.04
N ASN A 58 -3.03 -10.16 -1.82
CA ASN A 58 -4.30 -10.68 -1.29
C ASN A 58 -4.14 -12.12 -0.76
N LEU A 59 -3.49 -13.00 -1.54
CA LEU A 59 -3.17 -14.36 -1.11
C LEU A 59 -2.25 -14.40 0.11
N PHE A 60 -1.31 -13.47 0.22
CA PHE A 60 -0.46 -13.31 1.39
C PHE A 60 -1.28 -12.95 2.63
N VAL A 61 -2.14 -11.94 2.54
CA VAL A 61 -3.00 -11.48 3.65
C VAL A 61 -3.97 -12.56 4.11
N LEU A 62 -4.54 -13.35 3.19
CA LEU A 62 -5.44 -14.47 3.52
C LEU A 62 -4.78 -15.55 4.40
N LYS A 63 -3.45 -15.67 4.33
CA LYS A 63 -2.66 -16.59 5.17
C LYS A 63 -2.32 -16.02 6.55
N GLN A 64 -2.55 -14.72 6.76
CA GLN A 64 -2.26 -14.03 8.03
C GLN A 64 -3.45 -14.12 9.00
N SER A 65 -3.23 -13.65 10.23
CA SER A 65 -4.25 -13.58 11.27
C SER A 65 -5.44 -12.70 10.87
N LYS A 66 -6.63 -12.98 11.44
CA LYS A 66 -7.85 -12.20 11.19
C LYS A 66 -7.65 -10.68 11.37
N LYS A 67 -6.88 -10.26 12.38
CA LYS A 67 -6.55 -8.84 12.61
C LYS A 67 -5.92 -8.18 11.37
N ILE A 68 -4.98 -8.86 10.71
CA ILE A 68 -4.31 -8.35 9.50
C ILE A 68 -5.27 -8.37 8.31
N GLN A 69 -6.12 -9.39 8.18
CA GLN A 69 -7.15 -9.45 7.14
C GLN A 69 -8.15 -8.29 7.26
N GLU A 70 -8.61 -7.99 8.47
CA GLU A 70 -9.52 -6.87 8.74
C GLU A 70 -8.86 -5.52 8.48
N ALA A 71 -7.62 -5.33 8.93
CA ALA A 71 -6.85 -4.11 8.66
C ALA A 71 -6.60 -3.90 7.16
N TYR A 72 -6.32 -4.98 6.41
CA TYR A 72 -6.18 -4.92 4.96
C TYR A 72 -7.49 -4.56 4.25
N LYS A 73 -8.62 -5.12 4.69
CA LYS A 73 -9.94 -4.77 4.15
C LYS A 73 -10.26 -3.29 4.35
N GLN A 74 -10.04 -2.77 5.56
CA GLN A 74 -10.22 -1.35 5.87
C GLN A 74 -9.32 -0.46 5.01
N PHE A 75 -8.08 -0.88 4.78
CA PHE A 75 -7.16 -0.20 3.87
C PHE A 75 -7.70 -0.17 2.43
N GLU A 76 -8.20 -1.29 1.88
CA GLU A 76 -8.80 -1.31 0.54
C GLU A 76 -10.04 -0.41 0.44
N GLU A 77 -10.91 -0.41 1.45
CA GLU A 77 -12.11 0.44 1.53
C GLU A 77 -11.74 1.93 1.55
N GLN A 78 -10.68 2.32 2.27
CA GLN A 78 -10.17 3.69 2.27
C GLN A 78 -9.60 4.09 0.90
N ILE A 79 -8.83 3.20 0.26
CA ILE A 79 -8.28 3.47 -1.09
C ILE A 79 -9.40 3.62 -2.11
N GLU A 80 -10.44 2.78 -2.05
CA GLU A 80 -11.59 2.89 -2.94
C GLU A 80 -12.36 4.19 -2.70
N SER A 81 -12.54 4.58 -1.44
CA SER A 81 -13.18 5.84 -1.06
C SER A 81 -12.41 7.04 -1.62
N ILE A 82 -11.08 7.07 -1.46
CA ILE A 82 -10.22 8.13 -2.01
C ILE A 82 -10.29 8.17 -3.55
N LYS A 83 -10.33 7.00 -4.23
CA LYS A 83 -10.47 6.93 -5.68
C LYS A 83 -11.82 7.49 -6.16
N ARG A 84 -12.89 7.25 -5.42
CA ARG A 84 -14.23 7.78 -5.70
C ARG A 84 -14.36 9.27 -5.34
N SER A 85 -13.60 9.74 -4.35
CA SER A 85 -13.64 11.12 -3.85
C SER A 85 -12.67 12.09 -4.53
N LYS A 86 -12.09 11.78 -5.70
CA LYS A 86 -11.33 12.77 -6.48
C LYS A 86 -12.18 14.05 -6.65
N PRO A 87 -11.79 15.19 -6.07
CA PRO A 87 -12.39 16.46 -6.41
C PRO A 87 -11.95 16.76 -7.84
N VAL A 88 -12.90 16.91 -8.76
CA VAL A 88 -12.66 17.68 -9.98
C VAL A 88 -12.18 19.06 -9.50
N PRO A 89 -11.05 19.61 -9.97
CA PRO A 89 -10.66 20.95 -9.58
C PRO A 89 -11.75 21.92 -10.07
N GLN A 90 -12.56 22.44 -9.16
CA GLN A 90 -13.35 23.64 -9.44
C GLN A 90 -12.35 24.78 -9.57
N ILE A 91 -11.99 25.09 -10.81
CA ILE A 91 -11.41 26.37 -11.19
C ILE A 91 -12.45 27.45 -10.91
N THR A 92 -12.28 28.20 -9.82
CA THR A 92 -13.01 29.45 -9.61
C THR A 92 -12.40 30.51 -10.53
N PRO A 93 -13.13 31.08 -11.52
CA PRO A 93 -12.63 32.22 -12.26
C PRO A 93 -12.67 33.47 -11.37
N LEU A 94 -11.57 34.23 -11.37
CA LEU A 94 -11.45 35.58 -10.83
C LEU A 94 -11.91 36.60 -11.86
#